data_AF-A0A9D8SPU0-F1
#
_entry.id   AF-A0A9D8SPU0-F1
#
_cell.length_a   1.000
_cell.length_b   1.000
_cell.length_c   1.000
_cell.angle_alpha   90.00
_cell.angle_beta   90.00
_cell.angle_gamma   90.00
#
_symmetry.space_group_name_H-M   'P 1'
#
loop_
_entity.id
_entity.type
_entity.pdbx_description
1 polymer ?
#
loop_
_entity_poly.entity_id
_entity_poly.type
_entity_poly.pdbx_seq_one_letter_code
_entity_poly.pdbx_strand_id
1 'polypeptide(L)'
;MIGPVLNATLMIFFLILLGGFLRRIHVLRPEGDASSLSLCLNVLYPCLIFSKIMATPLKENLTAYGMAPLFGFGSVLAAMCIMRLFVGLPSWLTGLRDDAERRTFLSTSALYNYGYVPIPIIQFLYPQNPEYATALFIFILGIELSVWICIV
;
A
#
# COMPACT_ATOMS: atom_id res chain seq x y z
N MET A 1 -21.27 -9.21 -11.51
CA MET A 1 -20.47 -8.40 -10.57
C MET A 1 -19.26 -9.16 -10.01
N ILE A 2 -19.29 -10.49 -9.81
CA ILE A 2 -18.13 -11.26 -9.27
C ILE A 2 -17.02 -11.52 -10.32
N GLY A 3 -17.40 -11.89 -11.55
CA GLY A 3 -16.44 -12.25 -12.60
C GLY A 3 -15.31 -11.23 -12.85
N PRO A 4 -15.61 -9.92 -12.93
CA PRO A 4 -14.57 -8.94 -13.21
C PRO A 4 -13.62 -8.65 -12.05
N VAL A 5 -14.15 -8.61 -10.81
CA VAL A 5 -13.32 -8.47 -9.60
C VAL A 5 -12.41 -9.68 -9.43
N LEU A 6 -12.93 -10.88 -9.71
CA LEU A 6 -12.14 -12.11 -9.71
C LEU A 6 -11.03 -12.06 -10.76
N ASN A 7 -11.33 -11.60 -11.98
CA ASN A 7 -10.34 -11.51 -13.05
C ASN A 7 -9.20 -10.52 -12.73
N ALA A 8 -9.55 -9.34 -12.20
CA ALA A 8 -8.56 -8.37 -11.74
C ALA A 8 -7.68 -8.94 -10.62
N THR A 9 -8.30 -9.61 -9.65
CA THR A 9 -7.61 -10.28 -8.54
C THR A 9 -6.66 -11.38 -9.01
N LEU A 10 -7.09 -12.21 -9.97
CA LEU A 10 -6.27 -13.27 -10.54
C LEU A 10 -5.01 -12.73 -11.23
N MET A 11 -5.12 -11.62 -11.96
CA MET A 11 -3.98 -10.97 -12.61
C MET A 11 -2.91 -10.55 -11.58
N ILE A 12 -3.32 -10.03 -10.43
CA ILE A 12 -2.40 -9.65 -9.34
C ILE A 12 -1.69 -10.88 -8.78
N PHE A 13 -2.42 -11.97 -8.53
CA PHE A 13 -1.81 -13.23 -8.07
C PHE A 13 -0.83 -13.79 -9.11
N PHE A 14 -1.15 -13.70 -10.40
CA PHE A 14 -0.21 -14.07 -11.46
C PHE A 14 1.06 -13.24 -11.42
N LEU A 15 0.97 -11.92 -11.22
CA LEU A 15 2.13 -11.05 -11.10
C LEU A 15 3.01 -11.41 -9.90
N ILE A 16 2.39 -11.72 -8.75
CA ILE A 16 3.08 -12.18 -7.54
C ILE A 16 3.82 -13.50 -7.81
N LEU A 17 3.15 -14.48 -8.44
CA LEU A 17 3.74 -15.77 -8.79
C LEU A 17 4.90 -15.61 -9.77
N LEU A 18 4.75 -14.75 -10.77
CA LEU A 18 5.81 -14.43 -11.72
C LEU A 18 7.02 -13.82 -11.02
N GLY A 19 6.81 -12.83 -10.12
CA GLY A 19 7.88 -12.26 -9.32
C GLY A 19 8.61 -13.30 -8.47
N GLY A 20 7.87 -14.20 -7.83
CA GLY A 20 8.42 -15.33 -7.07
C GLY A 20 9.22 -16.31 -7.95
N PHE A 21 8.74 -16.58 -9.16
CA PHE A 21 9.46 -17.40 -10.14
C PHE A 21 10.75 -16.72 -10.61
N LEU A 22 10.70 -15.43 -10.96
CA LEU A 22 11.89 -14.65 -11.36
C LEU A 22 12.94 -14.57 -10.23
N ARG A 23 12.51 -14.53 -8.97
CA ARG A 23 13.40 -14.65 -7.80
C ARG A 23 14.05 -16.03 -7.71
N ARG A 24 13.28 -17.11 -7.95
CA ARG A 24 13.78 -18.49 -7.93
C ARG A 24 14.84 -18.76 -9.00
N ILE A 25 14.70 -18.16 -10.18
CA ILE A 25 15.68 -18.29 -11.28
C ILE A 25 16.80 -17.23 -11.22
N HIS A 26 16.94 -16.51 -10.11
CA HIS A 26 17.99 -15.50 -9.87
C HIS A 26 18.04 -14.33 -10.87
N VAL A 27 16.93 -14.07 -11.57
CA VAL A 27 16.77 -12.84 -12.38
C VAL A 27 16.60 -11.64 -11.45
N LEU A 28 15.77 -11.78 -10.40
CA LEU A 28 15.62 -10.77 -9.36
C LEU A 28 16.51 -11.14 -8.17
N ARG A 29 17.68 -10.51 -8.07
CA ARG A 29 18.65 -10.83 -7.01
C ARG A 29 18.48 -9.94 -5.77
N PRO A 30 18.83 -10.42 -4.56
CA PRO A 30 18.62 -9.70 -3.31
C PRO A 30 19.31 -8.32 -3.25
N GLU A 31 20.43 -8.16 -3.95
CA GLU A 31 21.23 -6.94 -3.93
C GLU A 31 20.46 -5.74 -4.50
N GLY A 32 19.47 -5.99 -5.37
CA GLY A 32 18.64 -4.96 -5.98
C GLY A 32 17.39 -4.59 -5.18
N ASP A 33 17.02 -5.37 -4.17
CA ASP A 33 15.71 -5.23 -3.50
C ASP A 33 15.59 -3.88 -2.78
N ALA A 34 16.61 -3.51 -2.00
CA ALA A 34 16.62 -2.25 -1.24
C ALA A 34 16.64 -1.01 -2.17
N SER A 35 17.44 -1.05 -3.23
CA SER A 35 17.52 0.05 -4.21
C SER A 35 16.20 0.22 -4.96
N SER A 36 15.59 -0.88 -5.38
CA SER A 36 14.31 -0.88 -6.09
C SER A 36 13.19 -0.35 -5.19
N LEU A 37 13.13 -0.82 -3.94
CA LEU A 37 12.13 -0.37 -2.98
C LEU A 37 12.30 1.13 -2.66
N SER A 38 13.53 1.58 -2.46
CA SER A 38 13.82 3.00 -2.21
C SER A 38 13.40 3.89 -3.39
N LEU A 39 13.70 3.48 -4.63
CA LEU A 39 13.26 4.20 -5.83
C LEU A 39 11.73 4.26 -5.92
N CYS A 40 11.06 3.14 -5.64
CA CYS A 40 9.61 3.07 -5.64
C CYS A 40 9.00 4.03 -4.62
N LEU A 41 9.42 3.94 -3.35
CA LEU A 41 8.84 4.72 -2.24
C LEU A 41 9.19 6.20 -2.30
N ASN A 42 10.42 6.56 -2.68
CA ASN A 42 10.91 7.93 -2.58
C ASN A 42 10.70 8.74 -3.87
N VAL A 43 10.43 8.08 -5.00
CA VAL A 43 10.30 8.76 -6.30
C VAL A 43 9.03 8.34 -7.02
N LEU A 44 8.86 7.05 -7.33
CA LEU A 44 7.78 6.62 -8.22
C LEU A 44 6.39 6.80 -7.60
N TYR A 45 6.20 6.45 -6.33
CA TYR A 45 4.93 6.65 -5.63
C TYR A 45 4.57 8.14 -5.48
N PRO A 46 5.46 9.04 -5.00
CA PRO A 46 5.23 10.48 -5.00
C PRO A 46 4.83 11.01 -6.37
N CYS A 47 5.56 10.64 -7.42
CA CYS A 47 5.27 11.07 -8.79
C CYS A 47 3.92 10.54 -9.28
N LEU A 48 3.57 9.30 -8.97
CA LEU A 48 2.29 8.69 -9.34
C LEU A 48 1.12 9.41 -8.64
N ILE A 49 1.23 9.63 -7.33
CA ILE A 49 0.21 10.35 -6.54
C ILE A 49 0.05 11.77 -7.10
N PHE A 50 1.15 12.48 -7.30
CA PHE A 50 1.14 13.83 -7.86
C PHE A 50 0.47 13.89 -9.23
N SER A 51 0.82 12.97 -10.14
CA SER A 51 0.23 12.88 -11.47
C SER A 51 -1.29 12.70 -11.43
N LYS A 52 -1.80 11.88 -10.49
CA LYS A 52 -3.24 11.63 -10.35
C LYS A 52 -4.01 12.79 -9.73
N ILE A 53 -3.43 13.44 -8.73
CA ILE A 53 -4.03 14.63 -8.10
C ILE A 53 -4.12 15.78 -9.11
N MET A 54 -3.06 16.02 -9.90
CA MET A 54 -3.04 17.11 -10.89
C MET A 54 -3.98 16.89 -12.07
N ALA A 55 -4.31 15.63 -12.39
CA ALA A 55 -5.22 15.30 -13.48
C ALA A 55 -6.70 15.59 -13.16
N THR A 56 -7.04 15.97 -11.91
CA THR A 56 -8.43 16.14 -11.47
C THR A 56 -8.70 17.57 -11.00
N PRO A 57 -9.81 18.21 -11.41
CA PRO A 57 -10.18 19.53 -10.91
C PRO A 57 -10.66 19.46 -9.44
N LEU A 58 -9.73 19.51 -8.49
CA LEU A 58 -10.00 19.42 -7.04
C LEU A 58 -10.78 20.62 -6.44
N LYS A 59 -10.91 21.72 -7.19
CA LYS A 59 -11.32 23.02 -6.64
C LYS A 59 -12.74 23.05 -6.06
N GLU A 60 -13.63 22.19 -6.52
CA GLU A 60 -15.04 22.22 -6.08
C GLU A 60 -15.28 21.53 -4.73
N ASN A 61 -14.33 20.72 -4.23
CA ASN A 61 -14.54 19.85 -3.06
C ASN A 61 -13.29 19.72 -2.16
N LEU A 62 -12.48 20.79 -2.07
CA LEU A 62 -11.23 20.77 -1.30
C LEU A 62 -11.44 20.43 0.18
N THR A 63 -12.55 20.87 0.78
CA THR A 63 -12.95 20.55 2.15
C THR A 63 -13.36 19.08 2.32
N ALA A 64 -13.98 18.47 1.30
CA ALA A 64 -14.39 17.06 1.35
C ALA A 64 -13.18 16.12 1.25
N TYR A 65 -12.19 16.46 0.42
CA TYR A 65 -10.98 15.64 0.23
C TYR A 65 -9.84 15.95 1.20
N GLY A 66 -9.84 17.13 1.84
CA GLY A 66 -8.76 17.55 2.74
C GLY A 66 -8.56 16.65 3.97
N MET A 67 -9.59 15.93 4.40
CA MET A 67 -9.51 14.98 5.51
C MET A 67 -8.96 13.60 5.09
N ALA A 68 -9.00 13.25 3.80
CA ALA A 68 -8.61 11.94 3.31
C ALA A 68 -7.14 11.57 3.64
N PRO A 69 -6.14 12.48 3.54
CA PRO A 69 -4.78 12.15 3.96
C PRO A 69 -4.69 11.89 5.46
N LEU A 70 -5.43 12.63 6.29
CA LEU A 70 -5.44 12.43 7.73
C LEU A 70 -6.02 11.06 8.09
N PHE A 71 -7.09 10.63 7.41
CA PHE A 71 -7.63 9.29 7.56
C PHE A 71 -6.65 8.21 7.08
N GLY A 72 -5.97 8.42 5.96
CA GLY A 72 -4.95 7.50 5.45
C GLY A 72 -3.84 7.29 6.47
N PHE A 73 -3.23 8.39 6.92
CA PHE A 73 -2.17 8.40 7.92
C PHE A 73 -2.64 7.80 9.25
N GLY A 74 -3.78 8.26 9.75
CA GLY A 74 -4.36 7.80 11.01
C GLY A 74 -4.72 6.31 10.99
N SER A 75 -5.13 5.78 9.84
CA SER A 75 -5.45 4.36 9.69
C SER A 75 -4.21 3.47 9.83
N VAL A 76 -3.06 3.88 9.26
CA VAL A 76 -1.80 3.15 9.41
C VAL A 76 -1.29 3.24 10.85
N LEU A 77 -1.35 4.43 11.47
CA LEU A 77 -0.99 4.57 12.88
C LEU A 77 -1.85 3.70 13.78
N ALA A 78 -3.17 3.68 13.56
CA ALA A 78 -4.08 2.83 14.31
C ALA A 78 -3.72 1.35 14.11
N ALA A 79 -3.47 0.92 12.88
CA ALA A 79 -3.04 -0.44 12.57
C ALA A 79 -1.71 -0.78 13.25
N MET A 80 -0.70 0.11 13.21
CA MET A 80 0.59 -0.08 13.89
C MET A 80 0.41 -0.21 15.40
N CYS A 81 -0.43 0.63 16.02
CA CYS A 81 -0.74 0.54 17.45
C CYS A 81 -1.36 -0.81 17.79
N ILE A 82 -2.33 -1.28 16.99
CA ILE A 82 -2.96 -2.60 17.17
C ILE A 82 -1.91 -3.71 17.02
N MET A 83 -1.11 -3.69 15.95
CA MET A 83 -0.09 -4.71 15.70
C MET A 83 1.00 -4.72 16.77
N ARG A 84 1.30 -3.57 17.39
CA ARG A 84 2.24 -3.50 18.51
C ARG A 84 1.72 -4.23 19.76
N LEU A 85 0.40 -4.22 19.99
CA LEU A 85 -0.22 -5.03 21.05
C LEU A 85 -0.04 -6.52 20.76
N PHE A 86 -0.23 -6.95 19.51
CA PHE A 86 -0.01 -8.34 19.09
C PHE A 86 1.45 -8.76 19.22
N VAL A 87 2.38 -7.91 18.82
CA VAL A 87 3.82 -8.17 19.01
C VAL A 87 4.17 -8.31 20.48
N GLY A 88 3.53 -7.57 21.39
CA GLY A 88 3.73 -7.69 22.83
C GLY A 88 3.28 -9.03 23.45
N LEU A 89 2.51 -9.84 22.74
CA LEU A 89 2.07 -11.15 23.20
C LEU A 89 3.25 -12.15 23.28
N PRO A 90 3.16 -13.16 24.16
CA PRO A 90 4.21 -14.15 24.31
C PRO A 90 4.39 -14.97 23.02
N SER A 91 5.64 -15.37 22.75
CA SER A 91 6.05 -16.02 21.49
C SER A 91 5.35 -17.35 21.20
N TRP A 92 4.83 -18.04 22.23
CA TRP A 92 4.06 -19.27 22.03
C TRP A 92 2.66 -19.03 21.42
N LEU A 93 2.13 -17.81 21.51
CA LEU A 93 0.86 -17.43 20.87
C LEU A 93 1.07 -16.89 19.45
N THR A 94 2.14 -16.12 19.25
CA THR A 94 2.37 -15.38 18.00
C THR A 94 3.35 -16.05 17.05
N GLY A 95 4.18 -16.96 17.57
CA GLY A 95 5.29 -17.56 16.84
C GLY A 95 6.48 -16.62 16.63
N LEU A 96 6.43 -15.37 17.11
CA LEU A 96 7.48 -14.35 16.91
C LEU A 96 8.62 -14.53 17.91
N ARG A 97 9.77 -14.99 17.42
CA ARG A 97 10.92 -15.45 18.20
C ARG A 97 11.93 -14.35 18.51
N ASP A 98 12.16 -13.46 17.57
CA ASP A 98 13.15 -12.39 17.69
C ASP A 98 12.61 -11.02 17.27
N ASP A 99 13.40 -9.99 17.52
CA ASP A 99 13.03 -8.60 17.22
C ASP A 99 12.92 -8.33 15.72
N ALA A 100 13.65 -9.07 14.87
CA ALA A 100 13.59 -8.88 13.43
C ALA A 100 12.25 -9.37 12.86
N GLU A 101 11.79 -10.56 13.31
CA GLU A 101 10.46 -11.09 12.99
C GLU A 101 9.36 -10.15 13.47
N ARG A 102 9.49 -9.63 14.71
CA ARG A 102 8.53 -8.69 15.31
C ARG A 102 8.41 -7.39 14.54
N ARG A 103 9.54 -6.79 14.14
CA ARG A 103 9.57 -5.57 13.31
C ARG A 103 8.97 -5.82 11.94
N THR A 104 9.34 -6.93 11.30
CA THR A 104 8.81 -7.32 10.00
C THR A 104 7.30 -7.48 10.07
N PHE A 105 6.79 -8.25 11.04
CA PHE A 105 5.36 -8.48 11.24
C PHE A 105 4.60 -7.17 11.45
N LEU A 106 5.13 -6.27 12.29
CA LEU A 106 4.50 -4.97 12.56
C LEU A 106 4.40 -4.12 11.28
N SER A 107 5.48 -3.99 10.51
CA SER A 107 5.50 -3.19 9.30
C SER A 107 4.64 -3.82 8.18
N THR A 108 4.70 -5.13 7.96
CA THR A 108 3.96 -5.77 6.86
C THR A 108 2.47 -5.90 7.13
N SER A 109 2.06 -6.00 8.40
CA SER A 109 0.65 -6.17 8.77
C SER A 109 -0.08 -4.84 8.96
N ALA A 110 0.63 -3.75 9.23
CA ALA A 110 0.05 -2.42 9.36
C ALA A 110 -0.16 -1.71 8.01
N LEU A 111 0.56 -2.13 6.97
CA LEU A 111 0.48 -1.53 5.64
C LEU A 111 -0.52 -2.23 4.73
N TYR A 112 -1.23 -1.44 3.93
CA TYR A 112 -2.16 -1.95 2.95
C TYR A 112 -1.45 -2.34 1.66
N ASN A 113 -1.99 -3.35 0.99
CA ASN A 113 -1.63 -3.66 -0.38
C ASN A 113 -2.38 -2.73 -1.37
N TYR A 114 -2.28 -1.42 -1.16
CA TYR A 114 -3.12 -0.44 -1.86
C TYR A 114 -2.79 -0.36 -3.37
N GLY A 115 -1.52 -0.61 -3.73
CA GLY A 115 -1.03 -0.62 -5.11
C GLY A 115 -1.66 -1.71 -5.97
N TYR A 116 -2.03 -2.83 -5.35
CA TYR A 116 -2.50 -4.00 -6.07
C TYR A 116 -3.98 -4.27 -5.87
N VAL A 117 -4.61 -3.91 -4.75
CA VAL A 117 -6.03 -4.26 -4.51
C VAL A 117 -6.98 -3.08 -4.72
N PRO A 118 -6.98 -2.02 -3.89
CA PRO A 118 -7.87 -0.86 -4.04
C PRO A 118 -7.73 -0.12 -5.37
N ILE A 119 -6.51 0.16 -5.84
CA ILE A 119 -6.31 0.95 -7.08
C ILE A 119 -6.91 0.23 -8.30
N PRO A 120 -6.61 -1.06 -8.57
CA PRO A 120 -7.25 -1.74 -9.70
C PRO A 120 -8.75 -1.89 -9.53
N ILE A 121 -9.24 -2.16 -8.31
CA ILE A 121 -10.67 -2.31 -8.05
C ILE A 121 -11.41 -1.01 -8.36
N ILE A 122 -10.91 0.15 -7.90
CA ILE A 122 -11.61 1.43 -8.12
C ILE A 122 -11.59 1.82 -9.60
N GLN A 123 -10.47 1.60 -10.29
CA GLN A 123 -10.34 1.85 -11.73
C GLN A 123 -11.24 0.93 -12.55
N PHE A 124 -11.42 -0.32 -12.11
CA PHE A 124 -12.26 -1.29 -12.78
C PHE A 124 -13.76 -1.02 -12.55
N LEU A 125 -14.16 -0.74 -11.30
CA LEU A 125 -15.57 -0.54 -10.95
C LEU A 125 -16.10 0.83 -11.39
N TYR A 126 -15.24 1.85 -11.41
CA TYR A 126 -15.64 3.23 -11.69
C TYR A 126 -14.79 3.89 -12.79
N PRO A 127 -14.72 3.32 -14.00
CA PRO A 127 -13.85 3.83 -15.07
C PRO A 127 -14.26 5.22 -15.58
N GLN A 128 -15.53 5.60 -15.42
CA GLN A 128 -16.06 6.90 -15.86
C GLN A 128 -16.07 7.97 -14.77
N ASN A 129 -15.63 7.62 -13.55
CA ASN A 129 -15.64 8.50 -12.38
C ASN A 129 -14.22 8.61 -11.78
N PRO A 130 -13.30 9.30 -12.47
CA PRO A 130 -11.90 9.42 -12.05
C PRO A 130 -11.75 10.07 -10.66
N GLU A 131 -12.73 10.85 -10.21
CA GLU A 131 -12.78 11.48 -8.88
C GLU A 131 -12.65 10.46 -7.74
N TYR A 132 -13.18 9.23 -7.89
CA TYR A 132 -13.03 8.20 -6.87
C TYR A 132 -11.60 7.69 -6.77
N ALA A 133 -10.95 7.48 -7.92
CA ALA A 133 -9.53 7.13 -7.95
C ALA A 133 -8.70 8.25 -7.32
N THR A 134 -9.01 9.51 -7.63
CA THR A 134 -8.33 10.67 -7.05
C THR A 134 -8.51 10.76 -5.54
N ALA A 135 -9.73 10.55 -5.01
CA ALA A 135 -9.97 10.48 -3.58
C ALA A 135 -9.13 9.37 -2.91
N LEU A 136 -9.04 8.20 -3.55
CA LEU A 136 -8.19 7.11 -3.09
C LEU A 136 -6.71 7.50 -3.10
N PHE A 137 -6.21 8.18 -4.14
CA PHE A 137 -4.80 8.64 -4.17
C PHE A 137 -4.50 9.69 -3.10
N ILE A 138 -5.45 10.56 -2.77
CA ILE A 138 -5.31 11.52 -1.66
C ILE A 138 -5.30 10.80 -0.30
N PHE A 139 -6.08 9.73 -0.14
CA PHE A 139 -5.99 8.85 1.04
C PHE A 139 -4.64 8.11 1.09
N ILE A 140 -4.17 7.57 -0.03
CA ILE A 140 -2.87 6.91 -0.16
C ILE A 140 -1.72 7.87 0.15
N LEU A 141 -1.83 9.16 -0.19
CA LEU A 141 -0.85 10.16 0.22
C LEU A 141 -0.66 10.18 1.74
N GLY A 142 -1.74 10.06 2.51
CA GLY A 142 -1.67 9.92 3.97
C GLY A 142 -0.94 8.66 4.42
N ILE A 143 -1.20 7.54 3.73
CA ILE A 143 -0.50 6.27 3.98
C ILE A 143 1.00 6.42 3.69
N GLU A 144 1.39 6.99 2.56
CA GLU A 144 2.80 7.17 2.20
C GLU A 144 3.53 8.08 3.18
N LEU A 145 2.89 9.15 3.66
CA LEU A 145 3.45 9.98 4.72
C LEU A 145 3.71 9.16 6.00
N SER A 146 2.83 8.22 6.36
CA SER A 146 3.07 7.34 7.51
C SER A 146 4.24 6.37 7.27
N VAL A 147 4.43 5.90 6.04
CA VAL A 147 5.58 5.07 5.67
C VAL A 147 6.88 5.84 5.88
N TRP A 148 6.96 7.07 5.37
CA TRP A 148 8.16 7.90 5.47
C TRP A 148 8.49 8.40 6.87
N ILE A 149 7.48 8.57 7.73
CA ILE A 149 7.68 9.13 9.08
C ILE A 149 7.81 8.05 10.14
N CYS A 150 7.11 6.92 9.98
CA CYS A 150 6.95 5.93 11.06
C CYS A 150 7.58 4.57 10.78
N ILE A 151 7.91 4.24 9.52
CA ILE A 151 8.37 2.90 9.14
C ILE A 151 9.79 2.92 8.56
N VAL A 152 10.05 3.82 7.61
CA VAL A 152 11.38 4.07 7.03
C VAL A 152 12.20 4.90 8.02
#